data_AF-A0A9C8MMN0-F1
#
_entry.id   AF-A0A9C8MMN0-F1
#
_cell.length_a   1.000
_cell.length_b   1.000
_cell.length_c   1.000
_cell.angle_alpha   90.00
_cell.angle_beta   90.00
_cell.angle_gamma   90.00
#
_symmetry.space_group_name_H-M   'P 1'
#
loop_
_entity.id
_entity.type
_entity.pdbx_description
1 polymer ?
#
loop_
_entity_poly.entity_id
_entity_poly.type
_entity_poly.pdbx_seq_one_letter_code
_entity_poly.pdbx_strand_id
1 'polypeptide(L)'
;TVSLIPVSDSELAYVARLIRIFRVLRMVSVIPELRHLLNSLLKALPQLGYVALMMFIIVYIFAAIGTTLFAGINEFLWGDIAVSMLTLFRVMTFEDWTDVMYETMEVYPLSWIFYLVFIFLNTFAFLNMLIGIVVNVMEQERAEAYKEAHKNDVTIEDLSAQIAELKQIITAK
;
A
#
# COMPACT_ATOMS: atom_id res chain seq x y z
N THR A 1 10.61 -37.52 -27.37
CA THR A 1 10.28 -38.78 -26.66
C THR A 1 10.35 -38.55 -25.16
N VAL A 2 9.41 -37.77 -24.60
CA VAL A 2 9.27 -37.53 -23.16
C VAL A 2 7.84 -37.92 -22.80
N SER A 3 7.60 -39.21 -22.70
CA SER A 3 6.29 -39.78 -22.40
C SER A 3 6.46 -41.14 -21.76
N LEU A 4 7.18 -41.20 -20.63
CA LEU A 4 7.26 -42.38 -19.76
C LEU A 4 7.94 -41.97 -18.44
N ILE A 5 7.28 -41.09 -17.69
CA ILE A 5 7.43 -41.05 -16.23
C ILE A 5 6.00 -41.02 -15.70
N PRO A 6 5.52 -42.09 -15.04
CA PRO A 6 4.24 -42.08 -14.37
C PRO A 6 4.42 -41.27 -13.09
N VAL A 7 4.31 -39.94 -13.20
CA VAL A 7 4.18 -39.10 -12.00
C VAL A 7 2.75 -39.27 -11.55
N SER A 8 2.57 -40.04 -10.50
CA SER A 8 1.37 -40.15 -9.68
C SER A 8 1.05 -38.83 -8.95
N ASP A 9 1.02 -37.71 -9.69
CA ASP A 9 0.60 -36.37 -9.23
C ASP A 9 -0.21 -35.69 -10.34
N SER A 10 -1.39 -36.22 -10.63
CA SER A 10 -2.34 -35.56 -11.54
C SER A 10 -2.60 -34.12 -11.12
N GLU A 11 -2.64 -33.84 -9.81
CA GLU A 11 -2.86 -32.52 -9.22
C GLU A 11 -1.74 -31.52 -9.57
N LEU A 12 -0.47 -31.87 -9.42
CA LEU A 12 0.64 -31.00 -9.80
C LEU A 12 0.66 -30.75 -11.32
N ALA A 13 0.27 -31.72 -12.14
CA ALA A 13 0.13 -31.54 -13.58
C ALA A 13 -1.05 -30.61 -13.97
N TYR A 14 -2.11 -30.54 -13.15
CA TYR A 14 -3.18 -29.55 -13.31
C TYR A 14 -2.73 -28.15 -12.86
N VAL A 15 -2.06 -28.03 -11.72
CA VAL A 15 -1.47 -26.77 -11.24
C VAL A 15 -0.45 -26.21 -12.23
N ALA A 16 0.44 -27.05 -12.78
CA ALA A 16 1.40 -26.64 -13.80
C ALA A 16 0.73 -26.17 -15.12
N ARG A 17 -0.46 -26.70 -15.43
CA ARG A 17 -1.29 -26.20 -16.54
C ARG A 17 -1.91 -24.84 -16.21
N LEU A 18 -2.36 -24.63 -14.97
CA LEU A 18 -2.86 -23.33 -14.49
C LEU A 18 -1.77 -22.25 -14.46
N ILE A 19 -0.50 -22.59 -14.20
CA ILE A 19 0.63 -21.65 -14.30
C ILE A 19 0.71 -20.99 -15.69
N ARG A 20 0.21 -21.64 -16.74
CA ARG A 20 0.17 -21.02 -18.06
C ARG A 20 -0.80 -19.83 -18.14
N ILE A 21 -1.74 -19.65 -17.21
CA ILE A 21 -2.58 -18.45 -17.11
C ILE A 21 -1.71 -17.20 -16.87
N PHE A 22 -0.60 -17.31 -16.15
CA PHE A 22 0.35 -16.21 -15.98
C PHE A 22 0.93 -15.69 -17.30
N ARG A 23 0.87 -16.46 -18.40
CA ARG A 23 1.27 -15.94 -19.72
C ARG A 23 0.37 -14.79 -20.20
N VAL A 24 -0.87 -14.71 -19.72
CA VAL A 24 -1.79 -13.58 -19.98
C VAL A 24 -1.23 -12.30 -19.35
N LEU A 25 -0.49 -12.39 -18.24
CA LEU A 25 0.22 -11.24 -17.67
C LEU A 25 1.29 -10.69 -18.61
N ARG A 26 1.76 -11.42 -19.62
CA ARG A 26 2.65 -10.81 -20.63
C ARG A 26 1.96 -9.71 -21.42
N MET A 27 0.63 -9.74 -21.57
CA MET A 27 -0.11 -8.66 -22.25
C MET A 27 0.10 -7.32 -21.55
N VAL A 28 0.24 -7.33 -20.23
CA VAL A 28 0.57 -6.15 -19.42
C VAL A 28 1.95 -5.57 -19.77
N SER A 29 2.92 -6.44 -20.06
CA SER A 29 4.28 -6.03 -20.47
C SER A 29 4.35 -5.60 -21.93
N VAL A 30 3.45 -6.12 -22.78
CA VAL A 30 3.37 -5.84 -24.22
C VAL A 30 2.63 -4.52 -24.49
N ILE A 31 1.62 -4.19 -23.69
CA ILE A 31 0.81 -2.96 -23.85
C ILE A 31 1.48 -1.82 -23.07
N PRO A 32 2.03 -0.80 -23.75
CA PRO A 32 2.76 0.30 -23.11
C PRO A 32 1.92 1.06 -22.07
N GLU A 33 0.63 1.26 -22.31
CA GLU A 33 -0.30 1.97 -21.42
C GLU A 33 -0.45 1.23 -20.08
N LEU A 34 -0.62 -0.09 -20.10
CA LEU A 34 -0.72 -0.92 -18.88
C LEU A 34 0.59 -0.90 -18.09
N ARG A 35 1.73 -0.92 -18.79
CA ARG A 35 3.06 -0.79 -18.17
C ARG A 35 3.23 0.57 -17.50
N HIS A 36 2.77 1.65 -18.12
CA HIS A 36 2.83 2.98 -17.52
C HIS A 36 1.99 3.06 -16.24
N LEU A 37 0.76 2.58 -16.27
CA LEU A 37 -0.12 2.53 -15.09
C LEU A 37 0.50 1.73 -13.94
N LEU A 38 1.05 0.54 -14.23
CA LEU A 38 1.70 -0.27 -13.20
C LEU A 38 2.97 0.36 -12.64
N ASN A 39 3.80 0.98 -13.48
CA ASN A 39 4.98 1.68 -12.98
C ASN A 39 4.60 2.84 -12.07
N SER A 40 3.51 3.54 -12.34
CA SER A 40 2.98 4.59 -11.46
C SER A 40 2.48 4.01 -10.12
N LEU A 41 1.75 2.89 -10.14
CA LEU A 41 1.31 2.20 -8.92
C LEU A 41 2.50 1.72 -8.08
N LEU A 42 3.49 1.07 -8.71
CA LEU A 42 4.69 0.57 -8.04
C LEU A 42 5.55 1.71 -7.47
N LYS A 43 5.57 2.89 -8.10
CA LYS A 43 6.25 4.08 -7.56
C LYS A 43 5.55 4.66 -6.33
N ALA A 44 4.24 4.47 -6.19
CA ALA A 44 3.49 4.92 -5.02
C ALA A 44 3.66 3.99 -3.80
N LEU A 45 3.85 2.68 -4.02
CA LEU A 45 3.95 1.68 -2.95
C LEU A 45 4.99 2.00 -1.85
N PRO A 46 6.24 2.43 -2.15
CA PRO A 46 7.23 2.70 -1.12
C PRO A 46 6.77 3.75 -0.11
N GLN A 47 5.99 4.75 -0.54
CA GLN A 47 5.48 5.81 0.33
C GLN A 47 4.48 5.26 1.36
N LEU A 48 3.82 4.14 1.05
CA LEU A 48 2.85 3.48 1.92
C LEU A 48 3.50 2.56 2.96
N GLY A 49 4.79 2.23 2.81
CA GLY A 49 5.43 1.17 3.59
C GLY A 49 5.35 1.38 5.10
N TYR A 50 5.61 2.60 5.58
CA TYR A 50 5.56 2.92 7.01
C TYR A 50 4.14 2.82 7.58
N VAL A 51 3.13 3.27 6.84
CA VAL A 51 1.74 3.19 7.30
C VAL A 51 1.24 1.75 7.24
N ALA A 52 1.59 1.01 6.19
CA ALA A 52 1.28 -0.41 6.08
C ALA A 52 1.89 -1.22 7.24
N LEU A 53 3.14 -0.93 7.63
CA LEU A 53 3.76 -1.53 8.80
C LEU A 53 3.02 -1.17 10.10
N MET A 54 2.63 0.09 10.27
CA MET A 54 1.85 0.53 11.42
C MET A 54 0.49 -0.19 11.50
N MET A 55 -0.23 -0.29 10.38
CA MET A 55 -1.49 -1.04 10.29
C MET A 55 -1.28 -2.52 10.59
N PHE A 56 -0.21 -3.13 10.08
CA PHE A 56 0.14 -4.52 10.38
C PHE A 56 0.38 -4.75 11.88
N ILE A 57 1.07 -3.83 12.56
CA ILE A 57 1.26 -3.88 14.02
C ILE A 57 -0.08 -3.79 14.77
N ILE A 58 -0.96 -2.87 14.36
CA ILE A 58 -2.31 -2.74 14.96
C ILE A 58 -3.09 -4.04 14.79
N VAL A 59 -3.11 -4.61 13.58
CA VAL A 59 -3.78 -5.89 13.29
C VAL A 59 -3.22 -7.01 14.13
N TYR A 60 -1.89 -7.12 14.25
CA TYR A 60 -1.26 -8.15 15.06
C TYR A 60 -1.64 -8.06 16.55
N ILE A 61 -1.61 -6.85 17.13
CA ILE A 61 -1.98 -6.63 18.53
C ILE A 61 -3.44 -7.02 18.76
N PHE A 62 -4.35 -6.55 17.92
CA PHE A 62 -5.77 -6.88 18.04
C PHE A 62 -6.03 -8.36 17.76
N ALA A 63 -5.26 -9.01 16.87
CA ALA A 63 -5.38 -10.43 16.60
C ALA A 63 -4.98 -11.27 17.82
N ALA A 64 -3.89 -10.90 18.50
CA ALA A 64 -3.48 -11.58 19.73
C ALA A 64 -4.53 -11.42 20.86
N ILE A 65 -5.10 -10.22 21.00
CA ILE A 65 -6.20 -9.96 21.95
C ILE A 65 -7.44 -10.78 21.57
N GLY A 66 -7.87 -10.72 20.30
CA GLY A 66 -9.05 -11.42 19.79
C GLY A 66 -8.92 -12.94 19.89
N THR A 67 -7.75 -13.50 19.57
CA THR A 67 -7.45 -14.94 19.77
C THR A 67 -7.67 -15.31 21.23
N THR A 68 -7.14 -14.49 22.16
CA THR A 68 -7.22 -14.79 23.61
C THR A 68 -8.66 -14.70 24.14
N LEU A 69 -9.46 -13.75 23.63
CA LEU A 69 -10.80 -13.49 24.14
C LEU A 69 -11.90 -14.30 23.44
N PHE A 70 -11.76 -14.57 22.14
CA PHE A 70 -12.84 -15.03 21.27
C PHE A 70 -12.61 -16.41 20.65
N ALA A 71 -11.43 -17.03 20.80
CA ALA A 71 -11.16 -18.38 20.30
C ALA A 71 -12.19 -19.42 20.81
N GLY A 72 -12.65 -19.29 22.05
CA GLY A 72 -13.66 -20.18 22.62
C GLY A 72 -15.09 -19.95 22.11
N ILE A 73 -15.35 -18.84 21.40
CA ILE A 73 -16.65 -18.53 20.79
C ILE A 73 -16.68 -19.09 19.37
N ASN A 74 -15.68 -18.74 18.55
CA ASN A 74 -15.59 -19.17 17.17
C ASN A 74 -14.13 -19.42 16.78
N GLU A 75 -13.73 -20.69 16.81
CA GLU A 75 -12.38 -21.14 16.46
C GLU A 75 -12.05 -20.89 14.98
N PHE A 76 -13.05 -20.87 14.09
CA PHE A 76 -12.85 -20.58 12.67
C PHE A 76 -12.45 -19.12 12.42
N LEU A 77 -12.89 -18.19 13.27
CA LEU A 77 -12.55 -16.77 13.17
C LEU A 77 -11.39 -16.35 14.08
N TRP A 78 -11.19 -17.05 15.20
CA TRP A 78 -10.29 -16.59 16.28
C TRP A 78 -9.34 -17.67 16.81
N GLY A 79 -9.30 -18.87 16.21
CA GLY A 79 -8.60 -20.04 16.78
C GLY A 79 -7.09 -19.85 16.97
N ASP A 80 -6.46 -19.08 16.09
CA ASP A 80 -5.07 -18.66 16.26
C ASP A 80 -4.84 -17.22 15.77
N ILE A 81 -3.62 -16.71 15.97
CA ILE A 81 -3.27 -15.33 15.62
C ILE A 81 -3.36 -15.09 14.11
N ALA A 82 -2.93 -16.04 13.26
CA ALA A 82 -2.98 -15.88 11.82
C ALA A 82 -4.42 -15.84 11.30
N VAL A 83 -5.27 -16.72 11.81
CA VAL A 83 -6.71 -16.73 11.52
C VAL A 83 -7.38 -15.44 12.01
N SER A 84 -7.06 -15.00 13.23
CA SER A 84 -7.58 -13.74 13.78
C SER A 84 -7.13 -12.52 12.98
N MET A 85 -5.90 -12.51 12.46
CA MET A 85 -5.42 -11.44 11.57
C MET A 85 -6.23 -11.42 10.26
N LEU A 86 -6.62 -12.58 9.72
CA LEU A 86 -7.46 -12.65 8.52
C LEU A 86 -8.89 -12.15 8.81
N THR A 87 -9.46 -12.53 9.95
CA THR A 87 -10.76 -12.00 10.43
C THR A 87 -10.70 -10.49 10.60
N LEU A 88 -9.64 -9.96 11.20
CA LEU A 88 -9.46 -8.52 11.38
C LEU A 88 -9.17 -7.79 10.07
N PHE A 89 -8.55 -8.44 9.08
CA PHE A 89 -8.42 -7.90 7.74
C PHE A 89 -9.79 -7.73 7.08
N ARG A 90 -10.68 -8.72 7.20
CA ARG A 90 -12.09 -8.64 6.76
C ARG A 90 -12.78 -7.45 7.43
N VAL A 91 -12.70 -7.35 8.76
CA VAL A 91 -13.25 -6.23 9.54
C VAL A 91 -12.70 -4.88 9.08
N MET A 92 -11.40 -4.78 8.82
CA MET A 92 -10.75 -3.55 8.35
C MET A 92 -11.29 -3.09 7.00
N THR A 93 -11.64 -4.02 6.11
CA THR A 93 -12.26 -3.72 4.82
C THR A 93 -13.74 -3.35 4.91
N PHE A 94 -14.30 -3.29 6.14
CA PHE A 94 -15.71 -3.07 6.44
C PHE A 94 -16.65 -4.13 5.85
N GLU A 95 -16.13 -5.28 5.46
CA GLU A 95 -16.92 -6.38 4.93
C GLU A 95 -17.43 -7.23 6.09
N ASP A 96 -18.76 -7.33 6.21
CA ASP A 96 -19.51 -8.15 7.19
C ASP A 96 -18.99 -8.09 8.64
N TRP A 97 -18.37 -6.98 9.03
CA TRP A 97 -17.73 -6.84 10.34
C TRP A 97 -18.74 -6.87 11.49
N THR A 98 -19.99 -6.49 11.22
CA THR A 98 -21.08 -6.51 12.19
C THR A 98 -21.45 -7.94 12.58
N ASP A 99 -21.36 -8.90 11.65
CA ASP A 99 -21.71 -10.29 11.94
C ASP A 99 -20.69 -10.92 12.88
N VAL A 100 -19.40 -10.68 12.62
CA VAL A 100 -18.30 -11.05 13.52
C VAL A 100 -18.49 -10.42 14.91
N MET A 101 -18.88 -9.14 14.95
CA MET A 101 -19.15 -8.44 16.20
C MET A 101 -20.35 -9.05 16.94
N TYR A 102 -21.49 -9.23 16.27
CA TYR A 102 -22.72 -9.73 16.88
C TYR A 102 -22.52 -11.12 17.48
N GLU A 103 -21.80 -12.00 16.80
CA GLU A 103 -21.45 -13.33 17.31
C GLU A 103 -20.70 -13.23 18.65
N THR A 104 -19.68 -12.36 18.74
CA THR A 104 -18.98 -12.16 20.03
C THR A 104 -19.81 -11.41 21.07
N MET A 105 -20.83 -10.63 20.67
CA MET A 105 -21.72 -9.93 21.59
C MET A 105 -22.73 -10.86 22.28
N GLU A 106 -23.06 -12.01 21.68
CA GLU A 106 -23.92 -13.01 22.31
C GLU A 106 -23.32 -13.51 23.64
N VAL A 107 -21.99 -13.56 23.73
CA VAL A 107 -21.25 -13.97 24.93
C VAL A 107 -20.75 -12.76 25.72
N TYR A 108 -20.21 -11.74 25.04
CA TYR A 108 -19.64 -10.54 25.66
C TYR A 108 -20.36 -9.28 25.15
N PRO A 109 -21.43 -8.79 25.82
CA PRO A 109 -22.26 -7.70 25.31
C PRO A 109 -21.54 -6.37 25.03
N LEU A 110 -20.33 -6.16 25.57
CA LEU A 110 -19.51 -4.98 25.34
C LEU A 110 -18.39 -5.20 24.31
N SER A 111 -18.34 -6.35 23.64
CA SER A 111 -17.31 -6.68 22.63
C SER A 111 -17.35 -5.71 21.44
N TRP A 112 -18.46 -5.03 21.16
CA TRP A 112 -18.54 -3.97 20.15
C TRP A 112 -17.46 -2.89 20.31
N ILE A 113 -17.00 -2.63 21.54
CA ILE A 113 -15.91 -1.67 21.81
C ILE A 113 -14.62 -2.11 21.13
N PHE A 114 -14.30 -3.41 21.16
CA PHE A 114 -13.10 -3.96 20.52
C PHE A 114 -13.09 -3.64 19.02
N TYR A 115 -14.20 -3.88 18.32
CA TYR A 115 -14.32 -3.64 16.89
C TYR A 115 -14.32 -2.14 16.56
N LEU A 116 -15.05 -1.32 17.31
CA LEU A 116 -15.07 0.13 17.04
C LEU A 116 -13.72 0.78 17.27
N VAL A 117 -12.97 0.38 18.31
CA VAL A 117 -11.61 0.89 18.53
C VAL A 117 -10.69 0.42 17.39
N PHE A 118 -10.75 -0.85 16.99
CA PHE A 118 -9.97 -1.38 15.88
C PHE A 118 -10.25 -0.64 14.56
N ILE A 119 -11.53 -0.46 14.23
CA ILE A 119 -11.99 0.24 13.04
C ILE A 119 -11.54 1.70 13.08
N PHE A 120 -11.72 2.39 14.20
CA PHE A 120 -11.33 3.79 14.34
C PHE A 120 -9.82 3.98 14.14
N LEU A 121 -8.99 3.14 14.78
CA LEU A 121 -7.54 3.20 14.63
C LEU A 121 -7.09 2.93 13.19
N ASN A 122 -7.64 1.91 12.53
CA ASN A 122 -7.28 1.58 11.14
C ASN A 122 -7.78 2.64 10.15
N THR A 123 -9.00 3.13 10.33
CA THR A 123 -9.57 4.18 9.47
C THR A 123 -8.75 5.46 9.62
N PHE A 124 -8.39 5.84 10.85
CA PHE A 124 -7.56 7.00 11.10
C PHE A 124 -6.16 6.84 10.48
N ALA A 125 -5.52 5.68 10.64
CA ALA A 125 -4.25 5.37 9.99
C ALA A 125 -4.34 5.48 8.46
N PHE A 126 -5.39 4.90 7.88
CA PHE A 126 -5.65 4.95 6.43
C PHE A 126 -5.92 6.37 5.93
N LEU A 127 -6.70 7.17 6.66
CA LEU A 127 -6.96 8.56 6.31
C LEU A 127 -5.67 9.40 6.38
N ASN A 128 -4.83 9.20 7.41
CA ASN A 128 -3.54 9.87 7.50
C ASN A 128 -2.62 9.49 6.34
N MET A 129 -2.65 8.22 5.90
CA MET A 129 -1.95 7.78 4.70
C MET A 129 -2.44 8.53 3.46
N LEU A 130 -3.76 8.58 3.26
CA LEU A 130 -4.37 9.23 2.10
C LEU A 130 -4.01 10.71 2.05
N ILE A 131 -4.11 11.42 3.19
CA ILE A 131 -3.71 12.82 3.29
C ILE A 131 -2.22 12.96 2.99
N GLY A 132 -1.37 12.10 3.55
CA GLY A 132 0.07 12.11 3.29
C GLY A 132 0.41 11.97 1.80
N ILE A 133 -0.25 11.06 1.08
CA ILE A 133 -0.07 10.89 -0.37
C ILE A 133 -0.54 12.13 -1.12
N VAL A 134 -1.76 12.62 -0.83
CA VAL A 134 -2.35 13.77 -1.51
C VAL A 134 -1.48 15.01 -1.31
N VAL A 135 -1.03 15.27 -0.08
CA VAL A 135 -0.12 16.38 0.23
C VAL A 135 1.20 16.22 -0.53
N ASN A 136 1.80 15.03 -0.53
CA ASN A 136 3.05 14.79 -1.24
C ASN A 136 2.92 15.04 -2.75
N VAL A 137 1.82 14.59 -3.37
CA VAL A 137 1.53 14.85 -4.79
C VAL A 137 1.34 16.36 -5.05
N MET A 138 0.56 17.05 -4.21
CA MET A 138 0.33 18.49 -4.33
C MET A 138 1.63 19.30 -4.15
N GLU A 139 2.49 18.92 -3.21
CA GLU A 139 3.79 19.57 -3.01
C GLU A 139 4.72 19.35 -4.20
N GLN A 140 4.72 18.13 -4.77
CA GLN A 140 5.50 17.83 -5.96
C GLN A 140 5.03 18.64 -7.18
N GLU A 141 3.72 18.69 -7.45
CA GLU A 141 3.15 19.49 -8.55
C GLU A 141 3.47 20.99 -8.39
N ARG A 142 3.34 21.53 -7.18
CA ARG A 142 3.67 22.94 -6.89
C ARG A 142 5.16 23.23 -7.10
N ALA A 143 6.04 22.31 -6.70
CA ALA A 143 7.48 22.46 -6.88
C ALA A 143 7.88 22.42 -8.36
N GLU A 144 7.24 21.58 -9.16
CA GLU A 144 7.44 21.52 -10.62
C GLU A 144 6.95 22.80 -11.30
N ALA A 145 5.74 23.28 -10.96
CA ALA A 145 5.19 24.53 -11.49
C ALA A 145 6.06 25.75 -11.14
N TYR A 146 6.61 25.80 -9.91
CA TYR A 146 7.53 26.86 -9.49
C TYR A 146 8.82 26.85 -10.33
N LYS A 147 9.41 25.66 -10.56
CA LYS A 147 10.61 25.53 -11.40
C LYS A 147 10.36 25.95 -12.85
N GLU A 148 9.18 25.66 -13.40
CA GLU A 148 8.83 26.09 -14.75
C GLU A 148 8.62 27.60 -14.84
N ALA A 149 7.92 28.20 -13.87
CA ALA A 149 7.69 29.64 -13.83
C ALA A 149 9.00 30.44 -13.73
N HIS A 150 9.95 29.97 -12.94
CA HIS A 150 11.25 30.62 -12.73
C HIS A 150 12.36 30.11 -13.65
N LYS A 151 12.03 29.29 -14.66
CA LYS A 151 13.03 28.70 -15.58
C LYS A 151 13.79 29.74 -16.41
N ASN A 152 13.15 30.89 -16.65
CA ASN A 152 13.71 32.00 -17.44
C ASN A 152 14.17 33.18 -16.57
N ASP A 153 14.10 33.07 -15.24
CA ASP A 153 14.61 34.13 -14.36
C ASP A 153 16.14 34.10 -14.39
N VAL A 154 16.74 35.29 -14.58
CA VAL A 154 18.19 35.47 -14.54
C VAL A 154 18.68 35.06 -13.16
N THR A 155 19.48 34.00 -13.09
CA THR A 155 19.97 33.49 -11.82
C THR A 155 20.99 34.43 -11.19
N ILE A 156 21.21 34.33 -9.87
CA ILE A 156 22.29 35.08 -9.21
C ILE A 156 23.66 34.73 -9.81
N GLU A 157 23.82 33.49 -10.30
CA GLU A 157 25.03 33.07 -11.02
C GLU A 157 25.18 33.80 -12.36
N ASP A 158 24.11 33.90 -13.15
CA ASP A 158 24.09 34.68 -14.39
C ASP A 158 24.38 36.17 -14.14
N LEU A 159 23.79 36.75 -13.10
CA LEU A 159 24.07 38.12 -12.66
C LEU A 159 25.52 38.29 -12.24
N SER A 160 26.10 37.33 -11.50
CA SER A 160 27.50 37.38 -11.07
C SER A 160 28.46 37.32 -12.27
N ALA A 161 28.14 36.49 -13.27
CA ALA A 161 28.91 36.36 -14.50
C ALA A 161 28.85 37.66 -15.32
N GLN A 162 27.65 38.24 -15.48
CA GLN A 162 27.46 39.52 -16.17
C GLN A 162 28.20 40.67 -15.46
N ILE A 163 28.19 40.71 -14.13
CA ILE A 163 28.94 41.72 -13.35
C ILE A 163 30.45 41.53 -13.52
N ALA A 164 30.94 40.29 -13.52
CA ALA A 164 32.35 39.99 -13.73
C ALA A 164 32.82 40.40 -15.14
N GLU A 165 32.02 40.12 -16.16
CA GLU A 165 32.25 40.52 -17.55
C GLU A 165 32.26 42.06 -17.69
N LEU A 166 31.27 42.75 -17.12
CA LEU A 166 31.22 44.21 -17.08
C LEU A 166 32.46 44.82 -16.40
N LYS A 167 32.92 44.23 -15.29
CA LYS A 167 34.15 44.67 -14.61
C LYS A 167 35.37 44.55 -15.52
N GLN A 168 35.52 43.46 -16.28
CA GLN A 168 36.63 43.31 -17.21
C GLN A 168 36.60 44.39 -18.30
N ILE A 169 35.43 44.67 -18.87
CA ILE A 169 35.26 45.69 -19.93
C ILE A 169 35.65 47.08 -19.41
N ILE A 170 35.25 47.44 -18.19
CA ILE A 170 35.56 48.73 -17.58
C ILE A 170 37.06 48.85 -17.27
N THR A 171 37.71 47.75 -16.85
CA THR A 171 39.14 47.77 -16.47
C THR A 171 40.07 47.72 -17.68
N ALA A 172 39.59 47.24 -18.84
CA ALA A 172 40.34 47.17 -20.09
C ALA A 172 40.39 48.48 -20.89
N LYS A 173 39.75 49.54 -20.39
CA LYS A 173 39.63 50.85 -21.05
C LYS A 173 40.31 51.94 -20.23
#